data_AF-A0A3B9VY17-F1
#
_entry.id   AF-A0A3B9VY17-F1
#
_cell.length_a   1.000
_cell.length_b   1.000
_cell.length_c   1.000
_cell.angle_alpha   90.00
_cell.angle_beta   90.00
_cell.angle_gamma   90.00
#
_symmetry.space_group_name_H-M   'P 1'
#
loop_
_entity.id
_entity.type
_entity.pdbx_description
1 polymer ?
#
loop_
_entity_poly.entity_id
_entity_poly.type
_entity_poly.pdbx_seq_one_letter_code
_entity_poly.pdbx_strand_id
1 'polypeptide(L)' 'ITHREKAYAYGVMMTGKLRELIPRQQFEVPIQAAIGSRIIARESIRAIR' A
#
# COMPACT_ATOMS: atom_id res chain seq x y z
N ILE A 1 12.28 9.93 0.08
CA ILE A 1 11.62 11.25 0.21
C ILE A 1 11.22 11.70 -1.20
N THR A 2 9.97 12.13 -1.43
CA THR A 2 9.46 12.53 -2.77
C THR A 2 8.70 13.86 -2.69
N HIS A 3 8.54 14.56 -3.81
CA HIS A 3 7.74 15.78 -3.88
C HIS A 3 6.25 15.47 -3.69
N ARG A 4 5.54 16.41 -3.05
CA ARG A 4 4.12 16.25 -2.69
C ARG A 4 3.22 15.92 -3.89
N GLU A 5 3.48 16.53 -5.03
CA GLU A 5 2.74 16.29 -6.29
C GLU A 5 2.88 14.84 -6.78
N LYS A 6 4.05 14.24 -6.57
CA LYS A 6 4.36 12.86 -6.99
C LYS A 6 3.99 11.82 -5.93
N ALA A 7 3.70 12.25 -4.71
CA ALA A 7 3.53 11.36 -3.58
C ALA A 7 2.32 10.42 -3.74
N TYR A 8 1.23 10.86 -4.38
CA TYR A 8 0.08 10.00 -4.68
C TYR A 8 0.46 8.86 -5.63
N ALA A 9 1.00 9.19 -6.81
CA ALA A 9 1.39 8.21 -7.81
C ALA A 9 2.45 7.23 -7.27
N TYR A 10 3.42 7.74 -6.50
CA TYR A 10 4.41 6.92 -5.83
C TYR A 10 3.77 5.99 -4.77
N GLY A 11 2.83 6.51 -3.97
CA GLY A 11 2.11 5.73 -2.97
C GLY A 11 1.36 4.56 -3.59
N VAL A 12 0.59 4.79 -4.66
CA VAL A 12 -0.14 3.74 -5.39
C VAL A 12 0.82 2.68 -5.95
N MET A 13 1.91 3.10 -6.59
CA MET A 13 2.91 2.18 -7.13
C MET A 13 3.52 1.31 -6.01
N MET A 14 3.88 1.92 -4.89
CA MET A 14 4.50 1.21 -3.76
C MET A 14 3.53 0.24 -3.09
N THR A 15 2.29 0.65 -2.82
CA THR A 15 1.29 -0.25 -2.23
C THR A 15 1.00 -1.44 -3.13
N GLY A 16 0.93 -1.22 -4.45
CA GLY A 16 0.77 -2.29 -5.45
C GLY A 16 1.96 -3.26 -5.46
N LYS A 17 3.19 -2.73 -5.52
CA LYS A 17 4.41 -3.56 -5.50
C LYS A 17 4.55 -4.38 -4.22
N LEU A 18 4.22 -3.79 -3.08
CA LEU A 18 4.20 -4.52 -1.79
C LEU A 18 3.14 -5.61 -1.78
N ARG A 19 1.96 -5.37 -2.37
CA ARG A 19 0.89 -6.37 -2.49
C ARG A 19 1.34 -7.61 -3.29
N GLU A 20 2.15 -7.40 -4.32
CA GLU A 20 2.68 -8.48 -5.16
C GLU A 20 3.83 -9.25 -4.50
N LEU A 21 4.67 -8.56 -3.73
CA LEU A 21 5.84 -9.15 -3.08
C LEU A 21 5.51 -9.86 -1.77
N ILE A 22 4.54 -9.36 -1.00
CA ILE A 22 4.19 -9.92 0.30
C ILE A 22 3.29 -11.15 0.08
N PRO A 23 3.68 -12.34 0.58
CA PRO A 23 2.87 -13.53 0.46
C PRO A 23 1.57 -13.41 1.27
N ARG A 24 0.51 -14.05 0.76
CA ARG A 24 -0.79 -14.12 1.46
C ARG A 24 -0.62 -14.79 2.83
N GLN A 25 -1.36 -14.30 3.82
CA GLN A 25 -1.38 -14.82 5.18
C GLN A 25 -2.75 -15.43 5.50
N GLN A 26 -2.91 -16.07 6.66
CA GLN A 26 -4.21 -16.58 7.14
C GLN A 26 -5.21 -15.46 7.48
N PHE A 27 -4.75 -14.20 7.52
CA PHE A 27 -5.55 -13.01 7.76
C PHE A 27 -5.37 -12.00 6.62
N GLU A 28 -6.28 -11.03 6.53
CA GLU A 28 -6.15 -9.93 5.57
C GLU A 28 -5.00 -9.00 5.96
N VAL A 29 -4.11 -8.70 5.02
CA VAL A 29 -2.98 -7.80 5.24
C VAL A 29 -3.27 -6.47 4.54
N PRO A 30 -3.67 -5.41 5.27
CA PRO A 30 -3.84 -4.08 4.70
C PRO A 30 -2.48 -3.40 4.51
N ILE A 31 -2.28 -2.79 3.35
CA ILE A 31 -1.10 -2.01 3.00
C ILE A 31 -1.56 -0.59 2.70
N GLN A 32 -0.91 0.40 3.31
CA GLN A 32 -1.32 1.80 3.19
C GLN A 32 -0.11 2.70 2.96
N ALA A 33 -0.28 3.68 2.08
CA ALA A 33 0.63 4.83 1.98
C ALA A 33 -0.06 6.05 2.60
N ALA A 34 0.66 6.77 3.44
CA ALA A 34 0.18 7.97 4.11
C ALA A 34 1.16 9.14 3.97
N ILE A 35 0.62 10.36 3.94
CA ILE A 35 1.38 11.61 4.06
C ILE A 35 0.88 12.29 5.33
N GLY A 36 1.70 12.31 6.38
CA GLY A 36 1.26 12.72 7.71
C GLY A 36 0.16 11.79 8.22
N SER A 37 -0.98 12.35 8.64
CA SER A 37 -2.15 11.60 9.11
C SER A 37 -3.11 11.16 8.00
N ARG A 38 -2.91 11.62 6.75
CA ARG A 38 -3.82 11.32 5.64
C ARG A 38 -3.34 10.11 4.86
N ILE A 39 -4.18 9.09 4.77
CA ILE A 39 -3.99 7.95 3.86
C ILE A 39 -4.25 8.43 2.42
N ILE A 40 -3.32 8.14 1.52
CA ILE A 40 -3.36 8.54 0.11
C ILE A 40 -3.51 7.35 -0.84
N ALA A 41 -3.08 6.16 -0.45
CA ALA A 41 -3.29 4.92 -1.21
C ALA A 41 -3.48 3.75 -0.24
N ARG A 42 -4.32 2.78 -0.61
CA ARG A 42 -4.59 1.59 0.19
C ARG A 42 -4.80 0.39 -0.73
N GLU A 43 -4.07 -0.67 -0.42
CA GLU A 43 -4.24 -2.00 -1.01
C GLU A 43 -4.50 -3.02 0.11
N SER A 44 -5.08 -4.16 -0.22
CA SER A 44 -5.14 -5.27 0.74
C SER A 44 -4.87 -6.61 0.07
N ILE A 45 -4.13 -7.47 0.80
CA ILE A 45 -3.88 -8.85 0.41
C ILE A 45 -4.92 -9.71 1.11
N ARG A 46 -5.70 -10.46 0.31
CA ARG A 46 -6.74 -11.35 0.83
C ARG A 46 -6.11 -12.52 1.60
N ALA A 47 -6.74 -12.88 2.71
CA ALA A 47 -6.40 -14.07 3.47
C ALA A 47 -6.42 -15.34 2.60
N ILE A 48 -5.50 -16.27 2.85
CA ILE A 48 -5.60 -17.65 2.37
C ILE A 48 -6.79 -18.28 3.12
N ARG A 49 -7.77 -18.76 2.38
CA ARG A 49 -8.91 -19.52 2.91
C ARG A 49 -8.98 -20.82 2.15
#